data_AF-A0AAQ4PSM7-F1
#
_entry.id   AF-A0AAQ4PSM7-F1
#
_cell.length_a   1.000
_cell.length_b   1.000
_cell.length_c   1.000
_cell.angle_alpha   90.00
_cell.angle_beta   90.00
_cell.angle_gamma   90.00
#
_symmetry.space_group_name_H-M   'P 1'
#
loop_
_entity.id
_entity.type
_entity.pdbx_description
1 polymer ?
#
loop_
_entity_poly.entity_id
_entity_poly.type
_entity_poly.pdbx_seq_one_letter_code
_entity_poly.pdbx_strand_id
1 'polypeptide(L)'
;MSRPSQANLTTHEHSGASVIQNQASSSASCLQRVPKLLPSAGGGKAPPPSKMKKPSAEKDSDEYRQRRERNNLAVKKSRMRSKQKAMDTQQRVNELKEENERLEAKIKLLSKELSVLKDLFLEHAHNLADNVQPPAAPSPAPNAANGGQ
;
A
#
# COMPACT_ATOMS: atom_id res chain seq x y z
N MET A 1 -5.83 -22.43 -50.04
CA MET A 1 -5.55 -22.39 -48.59
C MET A 1 -4.13 -21.85 -48.41
N SER A 2 -3.94 -20.67 -47.83
CA SER A 2 -2.63 -20.21 -47.33
C SER A 2 -2.83 -19.10 -46.31
N ARG A 3 -2.46 -19.36 -45.05
CA ARG A 3 -2.36 -18.37 -43.97
C ARG A 3 -0.89 -17.98 -43.82
N PRO A 4 -0.53 -16.70 -43.66
CA PRO A 4 0.81 -16.35 -43.22
C PRO A 4 0.91 -16.46 -41.70
N SER A 5 2.01 -17.09 -41.27
CA SER A 5 2.45 -17.31 -39.90
C SER A 5 2.65 -15.99 -39.16
N GLN A 6 2.01 -15.82 -38.00
CA GLN A 6 2.32 -14.72 -37.08
C GLN A 6 3.46 -15.15 -36.16
N ALA A 7 4.60 -14.46 -36.28
CA ALA A 7 5.68 -14.53 -35.31
C ALA A 7 5.25 -13.80 -34.04
N ASN A 8 5.18 -14.52 -32.93
CA ASN A 8 4.88 -13.98 -31.61
C ASN A 8 6.20 -13.57 -30.96
N LEU A 9 6.54 -12.27 -30.96
CA LEU A 9 7.62 -11.74 -30.12
C LEU A 9 7.05 -11.39 -28.75
N THR A 10 7.18 -12.32 -27.82
CA THR A 10 6.87 -12.12 -26.40
C THR A 10 8.05 -11.41 -25.74
N THR A 11 8.07 -10.07 -25.77
CA THR A 11 9.02 -9.28 -24.99
C THR A 11 8.58 -9.31 -23.53
N HIS A 12 9.04 -10.33 -22.80
CA HIS A 12 8.89 -10.40 -21.34
C HIS A 12 9.90 -9.46 -20.69
N GLU A 13 9.55 -8.18 -20.60
CA GLU A 13 10.26 -7.20 -19.78
C GLU A 13 10.15 -7.63 -18.31
N HIS A 14 11.23 -8.22 -17.79
CA HIS A 14 11.35 -8.54 -16.37
C HIS A 14 11.27 -7.26 -15.54
N SER A 15 10.19 -7.17 -14.76
CA SER A 15 10.03 -6.29 -13.60
C SER A 15 11.31 -6.16 -12.79
N GLY A 16 11.97 -5.01 -12.90
CA GLY A 16 12.90 -4.51 -11.89
C GLY A 16 12.11 -4.07 -10.65
N ALA A 17 11.72 -5.04 -9.83
CA ALA A 17 11.20 -4.79 -8.50
C ALA A 17 12.35 -4.33 -7.60
N SER A 18 12.61 -3.02 -7.53
CA SER A 18 13.40 -2.48 -6.43
C SER A 18 12.61 -2.64 -5.14
N VAL A 19 13.06 -3.59 -4.32
CA VAL A 19 12.69 -3.76 -2.92
C VAL A 19 12.99 -2.44 -2.19
N ILE A 20 11.96 -1.65 -1.90
CA ILE A 20 12.09 -0.53 -0.98
C ILE A 20 12.01 -1.12 0.43
N GLN A 21 13.18 -1.27 1.03
CA GLN A 21 13.36 -1.67 2.42
C GLN A 21 12.75 -0.61 3.33
N ASN A 22 11.65 -1.00 3.99
CA ASN A 22 10.96 -0.21 4.99
C ASN A 22 11.79 -0.15 6.28
N GLN A 23 12.24 1.03 6.67
CA GLN A 23 12.67 1.28 8.05
C GLN A 23 11.79 2.39 8.64
N ALA A 24 10.96 1.99 9.59
CA ALA A 24 10.21 2.90 10.45
C ALA A 24 11.12 3.33 11.62
N SER A 25 11.27 4.64 11.79
CA SER A 25 11.62 5.24 13.07
C SER A 25 10.88 6.57 13.17
N SER A 26 10.12 6.66 14.24
CA SER A 26 9.20 7.74 14.61
C SER A 26 9.94 8.97 15.14
N SER A 27 9.19 10.07 15.16
CA SER A 27 9.34 11.30 15.96
C SER A 27 10.20 12.46 15.42
N ALA A 28 9.44 13.51 15.04
CA ALA A 28 9.64 14.93 15.29
C ALA A 28 10.84 15.69 14.70
N SER A 29 10.52 16.85 14.11
CA SER A 29 11.40 17.97 13.73
C SER A 29 12.46 17.72 12.64
N CYS A 30 12.09 17.95 11.38
CA CYS A 30 13.06 18.34 10.35
C CYS A 30 12.38 19.11 9.20
N LEU A 31 11.78 20.26 9.51
CA LEU A 31 11.66 21.31 8.50
C LEU A 31 13.05 21.97 8.38
N GLN A 32 13.53 22.09 7.14
CA GLN A 32 14.87 22.56 6.73
C GLN A 32 16.00 21.53 6.76
N ARG A 33 16.17 20.83 5.64
CA ARG A 33 17.52 20.56 5.10
C ARG A 33 17.42 20.30 3.60
N VAL A 34 17.64 21.34 2.80
CA VAL A 34 18.04 21.19 1.40
C VAL A 34 19.43 20.54 1.42
N PRO A 35 19.66 19.40 0.74
CA PRO A 35 20.99 18.83 0.64
C PRO A 35 21.87 19.79 -0.17
N LYS A 36 22.77 20.50 0.51
CA LYS A 36 23.83 21.28 -0.14
C LYS A 36 24.87 20.27 -0.63
N LEU A 37 24.75 19.89 -1.91
CA LEU A 37 25.70 19.00 -2.56
C LEU A 37 27.08 19.70 -2.61
N LEU A 38 28.03 19.16 -1.85
CA LEU A 38 29.44 19.49 -1.98
C LEU A 38 29.96 18.87 -3.30
N PRO A 39 30.79 19.56 -4.10
CA PRO A 39 31.41 18.93 -5.24
C PRO A 39 32.43 17.89 -4.73
N SER A 40 32.07 16.61 -4.87
CA SER A 40 33.01 15.50 -4.66
C SER A 40 34.12 15.58 -5.70
N ALA A 41 35.31 15.96 -5.25
CA ALA A 41 36.54 15.82 -5.99
C ALA A 41 37.01 14.37 -5.88
N GLY A 42 37.02 13.64 -7.00
CA GLY A 42 37.71 12.37 -7.14
C GLY A 42 36.85 11.24 -7.72
N GLY A 43 37.12 10.89 -8.99
CA GLY A 43 36.63 9.65 -9.59
C GLY A 43 36.24 9.77 -11.06
N GLY A 44 37.18 9.50 -11.97
CA GLY A 44 36.89 9.12 -13.36
C GLY A 44 36.47 10.25 -14.32
N LYS A 45 37.43 11.10 -14.70
CA LYS A 45 37.24 11.99 -15.87
C LYS A 45 37.34 11.16 -17.16
N ALA A 46 36.20 10.73 -17.72
CA ALA A 46 36.13 10.63 -19.17
C ALA A 46 36.27 12.07 -19.73
N PRO A 47 37.16 12.34 -20.70
CA PRO A 47 37.26 13.67 -21.28
C PRO A 47 35.90 14.03 -21.91
N PRO A 48 35.41 15.27 -21.72
CA PRO A 48 34.22 15.72 -22.43
C PRO A 48 34.48 15.60 -23.93
N PRO A 49 33.52 15.14 -24.75
CA PRO A 49 33.70 15.18 -26.20
C PRO A 49 34.03 16.63 -26.55
N SER A 50 35.22 16.81 -27.11
CA SER A 50 35.78 18.09 -27.51
C SER A 50 34.68 18.89 -28.21
N LYS A 51 34.30 20.02 -27.61
CA LYS A 51 33.43 21.02 -28.24
C LYS A 51 34.19 21.63 -29.42
N MET A 52 34.36 20.87 -30.50
CA MET A 52 34.59 21.45 -31.81
C MET A 52 33.38 22.34 -32.04
N LYS A 53 33.60 23.66 -32.11
CA LYS A 53 32.59 24.63 -32.49
C LYS A 53 32.13 24.21 -33.89
N LYS A 54 31.06 23.42 -33.97
CA LYS A 54 30.40 23.09 -35.23
C LYS A 54 29.99 24.42 -35.88
N PRO A 55 30.36 24.67 -37.14
CA PRO A 55 30.01 25.90 -37.82
C PRO A 55 28.49 26.05 -37.81
N SER A 56 28.03 27.28 -37.58
CA SER A 56 26.61 27.67 -37.50
C SER A 56 25.76 27.23 -38.69
N ALA A 57 26.38 26.89 -39.83
CA ALA A 57 25.74 26.36 -41.03
C ALA A 57 25.05 24.99 -40.84
N GLU A 58 25.47 24.18 -39.86
CA GLU A 58 24.87 22.85 -39.63
C GLU A 58 23.45 22.95 -39.03
N LYS A 59 23.06 24.12 -38.52
CA LYS A 59 21.78 24.35 -37.82
C LYS A 59 20.58 24.48 -38.77
N ASP A 60 20.83 24.83 -40.03
CA ASP A 60 19.81 24.84 -41.09
C ASP A 60 19.86 23.58 -41.96
N SER A 61 20.70 22.60 -41.61
CA SER A 61 20.72 21.32 -42.31
C SER A 61 19.44 20.50 -42.07
N ASP A 62 19.02 19.75 -43.08
CA ASP A 62 17.88 18.83 -42.95
C ASP A 62 18.12 17.74 -41.91
N GLU A 63 19.38 17.31 -41.74
CA GLU A 63 19.74 16.35 -40.71
C GLU A 63 19.51 16.91 -39.29
N TYR A 64 19.84 18.20 -39.07
CA TYR A 64 19.54 18.87 -37.81
C TYR A 64 18.03 18.97 -37.58
N ARG A 65 17.24 19.35 -38.59
CA ARG A 65 15.77 19.39 -38.49
C ARG A 65 15.19 18.05 -38.07
N GLN A 66 15.55 16.96 -38.75
CA GLN A 66 15.07 15.62 -38.42
C GLN A 66 15.46 15.19 -36.98
N ARG A 67 16.68 15.52 -36.53
CA ARG A 67 17.11 15.24 -35.15
C ARG A 67 16.27 16.03 -34.13
N ARG A 68 15.96 17.31 -34.41
CA ARG A 68 15.13 18.16 -33.55
C ARG A 68 13.69 17.68 -33.50
N GLU A 69 13.11 17.31 -34.64
CA GLU A 69 11.76 16.74 -34.71
C GLU A 69 11.65 15.46 -33.89
N ARG A 70 12.60 14.53 -34.06
CA ARG A 70 12.67 13.31 -33.23
C ARG A 70 12.79 13.63 -31.75
N ASN A 71 13.63 14.59 -31.37
CA ASN A 71 13.77 14.98 -29.97
C ASN A 71 12.49 15.62 -29.42
N ASN A 72 11.83 16.50 -30.18
CA ASN A 72 10.56 17.11 -29.79
C ASN A 72 9.48 16.04 -29.55
N LEU A 73 9.40 15.03 -30.42
CA LEU A 73 8.50 13.89 -30.25
C LEU A 73 8.85 13.08 -28.99
N ALA A 74 10.13 12.77 -28.77
CA ALA A 74 10.59 12.05 -27.60
C ALA A 74 10.27 12.79 -26.29
N VAL A 75 10.47 14.11 -26.26
CA VAL A 75 10.15 14.96 -25.11
C VAL A 75 8.64 14.97 -24.86
N LYS A 76 7.82 15.15 -25.91
CA LYS A 76 6.37 15.10 -25.79
C LYS A 76 5.91 13.74 -25.23
N LYS A 77 6.45 12.64 -25.77
CA LYS A 77 6.17 11.28 -25.29
C LYS A 77 6.58 11.10 -23.83
N SER A 78 7.78 11.56 -23.44
CA SER A 78 8.25 11.48 -22.05
C SER A 78 7.35 12.26 -21.10
N ARG A 79 6.97 13.48 -21.46
CA ARG A 79 6.06 14.30 -20.63
C ARG A 79 4.70 13.66 -20.48
N MET A 80 4.12 13.15 -21.56
CA MET A 80 2.83 12.46 -21.51
C MET A 80 2.91 11.20 -20.63
N ARG A 81 3.98 10.41 -20.75
CA ARG A 81 4.18 9.23 -19.89
C ARG A 81 4.26 9.60 -18.41
N SER A 82 5.01 10.65 -18.05
CA SER A 82 5.08 11.12 -16.66
C SER A 82 3.73 11.62 -16.15
N LYS A 83 2.98 12.36 -16.98
CA LYS A 83 1.63 12.83 -16.64
C LYS A 83 0.68 11.65 -16.45
N GLN A 84 0.69 10.68 -17.35
CA GLN A 84 -0.15 9.47 -17.25
C GLN A 84 0.17 8.69 -15.98
N LYS A 85 1.45 8.46 -15.68
CA LYS A 85 1.86 7.77 -14.45
C LYS A 85 1.35 8.46 -13.19
N ALA A 86 1.37 9.80 -13.15
CA ALA A 86 0.82 10.55 -12.02
C ALA A 86 -0.70 10.37 -11.91
N MET A 87 -1.42 10.42 -13.03
CA MET A 87 -2.87 10.18 -13.07
C MET A 87 -3.22 8.76 -12.62
N ASP A 88 -2.54 7.74 -13.16
CA ASP A 88 -2.76 6.34 -12.82
C ASP A 88 -2.51 6.09 -11.33
N THR A 89 -1.45 6.69 -10.77
CA THR A 89 -1.15 6.60 -9.34
C THR A 89 -2.26 7.22 -8.50
N GLN A 90 -2.75 8.40 -8.90
CA GLN A 90 -3.85 9.07 -8.19
C GLN A 90 -5.14 8.24 -8.26
N GLN A 91 -5.45 7.68 -9.42
CA GLN A 91 -6.59 6.79 -9.58
C GLN A 91 -6.44 5.57 -8.67
N ARG A 92 -5.27 4.93 -8.65
CA ARG A 92 -5.02 3.77 -7.80
C ARG A 92 -5.16 4.08 -6.31
N VAL A 93 -4.73 5.26 -5.88
CA VAL A 93 -4.93 5.73 -4.50
C VAL A 93 -6.42 5.87 -4.18
N ASN A 94 -7.21 6.41 -5.10
CA ASN A 94 -8.66 6.55 -4.90
C ASN A 94 -9.35 5.17 -4.81
N GLU A 95 -9.04 4.25 -5.75
CA GLU A 95 -9.55 2.87 -5.71
C GLU A 95 -9.23 2.17 -4.38
N LEU A 96 -8.00 2.32 -3.89
CA LEU A 96 -7.59 1.73 -2.62
C LEU A 96 -8.30 2.34 -1.41
N LYS A 97 -8.63 3.65 -1.46
CA LYS A 97 -9.40 4.30 -0.40
C LYS A 97 -10.83 3.77 -0.36
N GLU A 98 -11.50 3.72 -1.50
CA GLU A 98 -12.87 3.19 -1.62
C GLU A 98 -12.94 1.73 -1.15
N GLU A 99 -11.98 0.91 -1.58
CA GLU A 99 -11.91 -0.50 -1.15
C GLU A 99 -11.64 -0.63 0.35
N ASN A 100 -10.79 0.23 0.92
CA ASN A 100 -10.53 0.22 2.36
C ASN A 100 -11.78 0.62 3.15
N GLU A 101 -12.49 1.69 2.75
CA GLU A 101 -13.75 2.09 3.37
C GLU A 101 -14.79 0.96 3.32
N ARG A 102 -14.91 0.27 2.19
CA ARG A 102 -15.79 -0.89 2.01
C ARG A 102 -15.42 -2.03 2.96
N LEU A 103 -14.14 -2.34 3.08
CA LEU A 103 -13.64 -3.39 3.97
C LEU A 103 -13.85 -3.03 5.45
N GLU A 104 -13.59 -1.78 5.84
CA GLU A 104 -13.86 -1.28 7.19
C GLU A 104 -15.35 -1.38 7.54
N ALA A 105 -16.25 -1.03 6.61
CA ALA A 105 -17.69 -1.18 6.81
C ALA A 105 -18.07 -2.66 7.04
N LYS A 106 -17.49 -3.57 6.27
CA LYS A 106 -17.70 -5.02 6.43
C LYS A 106 -17.20 -5.53 7.78
N ILE A 107 -16.01 -5.10 8.21
CA ILE A 107 -15.46 -5.45 9.54
C ILE A 107 -16.38 -4.93 10.65
N LYS A 108 -16.86 -3.68 10.54
CA LYS A 108 -17.78 -3.09 11.51
C LYS A 108 -19.10 -3.87 11.59
N LEU A 109 -19.66 -4.29 10.46
CA LEU A 109 -20.88 -5.11 10.43
C LEU A 109 -20.67 -6.45 11.13
N LEU A 110 -19.67 -7.21 10.70
CA LEU A 110 -19.38 -8.54 11.26
C LEU A 110 -19.06 -8.47 12.75
N SER A 111 -18.32 -7.44 13.19
CA SER A 111 -18.04 -7.21 14.61
C SER A 111 -19.32 -7.00 15.43
N LYS A 112 -20.31 -6.29 14.88
CA LYS A 112 -21.62 -6.10 15.54
C LYS A 112 -22.40 -7.40 15.61
N GLU A 113 -22.45 -8.16 14.50
CA GLU A 113 -23.12 -9.46 14.47
C GLU A 113 -22.53 -10.43 15.51
N LEU A 114 -21.20 -10.48 15.61
CA LEU A 114 -20.51 -11.28 16.62
C LEU A 114 -20.80 -10.80 18.06
N SER A 115 -20.87 -9.48 18.29
CA SER A 115 -21.24 -8.95 19.61
C SER A 115 -22.65 -9.39 19.98
N VAL A 116 -23.62 -9.22 19.09
CA VAL A 116 -25.02 -9.62 19.33
C VAL A 116 -25.12 -11.11 19.65
N LEU A 117 -24.44 -11.97 18.88
CA LEU A 117 -24.41 -13.40 19.15
C LEU A 117 -23.78 -13.70 20.52
N LYS A 118 -22.65 -13.08 20.83
CA LYS A 118 -21.97 -13.25 22.12
C LYS A 118 -22.88 -12.83 23.28
N ASP A 119 -23.52 -11.67 23.16
CA ASP A 119 -24.41 -11.13 24.20
C ASP A 119 -25.61 -12.05 24.42
N LEU A 120 -26.20 -12.60 23.34
CA LEU A 120 -27.28 -13.59 23.42
C LEU A 120 -26.85 -14.88 24.12
N PHE A 121 -25.66 -15.40 23.81
CA PHE A 121 -25.13 -16.60 24.47
C PHE A 121 -24.86 -16.36 25.96
N LEU A 122 -24.33 -15.19 26.31
CA LEU A 122 -24.08 -14.83 27.71
C LEU A 122 -25.39 -14.64 28.48
N GLU A 123 -26.37 -13.96 27.89
CA GLU A 123 -27.69 -13.80 28.50
C GLU A 123 -28.34 -15.16 28.79
N HIS A 124 -28.33 -16.09 27.83
CA HIS A 124 -28.85 -17.45 28.05
C HIS A 124 -28.08 -18.23 29.13
N ALA A 125 -26.75 -18.11 29.17
CA ALA A 125 -25.94 -18.77 30.19
C ALA A 125 -26.20 -18.22 31.59
N HIS A 126 -26.39 -16.90 31.72
CA HIS A 126 -26.77 -16.25 32.98
C HIS A 126 -28.16 -16.69 33.45
N ASN A 127 -29.15 -16.68 32.55
CA ASN A 127 -30.50 -17.17 32.85
C ASN A 127 -30.50 -18.66 33.26
N LEU A 128 -29.62 -19.49 32.70
CA LEU A 128 -29.47 -20.88 33.11
C LEU A 128 -28.85 -21.02 34.50
N ALA A 129 -27.89 -20.17 34.85
CA ALA A 129 -27.25 -20.16 36.18
C ALA A 129 -28.21 -19.67 37.28
N ASP A 130 -29.05 -18.67 36.99
CA ASP A 130 -30.03 -18.13 37.95
C ASP A 130 -31.20 -19.09 38.21
N ASN A 131 -31.53 -19.98 37.26
CA ASN A 131 -32.58 -20.99 37.43
C ASN A 131 -32.07 -22.27 38.15
N VAL A 132 -30.78 -22.35 38.46
CA VAL A 132 -30.20 -23.36 39.37
C VAL A 132 -30.04 -22.69 40.74
N GLN A 133 -31.16 -22.56 41.45
CA GLN A 133 -31.16 -22.15 42.84
C GLN A 133 -30.22 -23.09 43.63
N PRO A 134 -29.27 -22.57 44.44
CA PRO A 134 -28.44 -23.43 45.26
C PRO A 134 -29.37 -24.25 46.17
N PRO A 135 -29.18 -25.58 46.29
CA PRO A 135 -29.99 -26.37 47.20
C PRO A 135 -29.85 -25.74 48.59
N ALA A 136 -30.98 -25.33 49.16
CA ALA A 136 -31.05 -24.77 50.50
C ALA A 136 -30.24 -25.68 51.44
N ALA A 137 -29.25 -25.10 52.11
CA ALA A 137 -28.42 -25.80 53.06
C ALA A 137 -29.30 -26.54 54.09
N PRO A 138 -28.95 -27.78 54.48
CA PRO A 138 -29.74 -28.52 55.46
C PRO A 138 -29.73 -27.73 56.78
N SER A 139 -30.93 -27.35 57.23
CA SER A 139 -31.13 -26.74 58.54
C SER A 139 -30.64 -27.69 59.63
N PRO A 140 -29.93 -27.22 60.67
CA PRO A 140 -29.50 -28.08 61.77
C PRO A 140 -30.73 -28.54 62.56
N ALA A 141 -30.93 -29.85 62.66
CA ALA A 141 -32.03 -30.46 63.40
C ALA A 141 -32.02 -30.03 64.89
N PRO A 142 -33.19 -29.80 65.52
CA PRO A 142 -33.24 -29.59 66.95
C PRO A 142 -32.98 -30.92 67.67
N ASN A 143 -31.94 -30.91 68.49
CA ASN A 143 -31.47 -32.04 69.29
C ASN A 143 -32.55 -32.42 70.32
N ALA A 144 -33.25 -33.53 70.09
CA ALA A 144 -34.17 -34.12 71.06
C ALA A 144 -33.35 -34.93 72.09
N ALA A 145 -32.90 -34.27 73.15
CA ALA A 145 -32.33 -34.94 74.32
C ALA A 145 -33.39 -35.05 75.42
N ASN A 146 -33.93 -36.26 75.54
CA ASN A 146 -34.78 -36.75 76.61
C ASN A 146 -33.93 -37.04 77.86
N GLY A 147 -34.43 -36.65 79.03
CA GLY A 147 -33.94 -37.01 80.37
C GLY A 147 -34.67 -36.10 81.36
N GLY A 148 -35.51 -36.57 82.27
CA GLY A 148 -35.57 -37.83 82.97
C GLY A 148 -35.68 -37.48 84.45
N GLN A 149 -36.90 -37.56 85.01
CA GLN A 149 -37.20 -37.76 86.43
C GLN A 149 -38.55 -38.47 86.53
#